data_AF-A0A7S0T1P2-F1
#
_entry.id   AF-A0A7S0T1P2-F1
#
_cell.length_a   1.000
_cell.length_b   1.000
_cell.length_c   1.000
_cell.angle_alpha   90.00
_cell.angle_beta   90.00
_cell.angle_gamma   90.00
#
_symmetry.space_group_name_H-M   'P 1'
#
loop_
_entity.id
_entity.type
_entity.pdbx_description
1 polymer ?
#
loop_
_entity_poly.entity_id
_entity_poly.type
_entity_poly.pdbx_seq_one_letter_code
_entity_poly.pdbx_strand_id
1 'polypeptide(L)'
;GGARGHEGSDEQHARDRGRDRAALLHHDSPATATEATGSTTAAAAEEEDPEEAEAARTVRARGVYERALRSLKETQSDAKEERVMLLEAWRAFEEAVGSDPDVIGKVEKKMPRRVKRKRPIYTEDGTPAGQEEYYDYIFPEEQGAVPNLKILEAAYKWKRQKTGDDEA
;
A
#
# COMPACT_ATOMS: atom_id res chain seq x y z
N GLY A 1 38.42 22.49 -52.33
CA GLY A 1 37.24 23.30 -52.70
C GLY A 1 36.17 23.13 -51.65
N GLY A 2 35.49 24.22 -51.27
CA GLY A 2 34.36 24.30 -50.32
C GLY A 2 34.83 24.56 -48.87
N ALA A 3 34.96 25.79 -48.35
CA ALA A 3 34.00 26.88 -48.08
C ALA A 3 32.98 26.52 -46.97
N ARG A 4 33.16 27.08 -45.75
CA ARG A 4 32.36 28.18 -45.11
C ARG A 4 30.86 27.82 -45.01
N GLY A 5 30.24 27.64 -43.85
CA GLY A 5 30.09 28.63 -42.77
C GLY A 5 28.92 29.58 -43.08
N HIS A 6 27.73 29.36 -42.52
CA HIS A 6 26.72 30.41 -42.33
C HIS A 6 25.73 30.04 -41.20
N GLU A 7 25.71 30.92 -40.19
CA GLU A 7 24.65 31.14 -39.20
C GLU A 7 23.30 31.48 -39.86
N GLY A 8 22.22 31.36 -39.10
CA GLY A 8 20.91 31.84 -39.51
C GLY A 8 19.80 31.42 -38.56
N SER A 9 19.74 32.11 -37.42
CA SER A 9 18.58 32.17 -36.53
C SER A 9 17.42 32.94 -37.18
N ASP A 10 16.26 32.83 -36.55
CA ASP A 10 15.10 33.73 -36.61
C ASP A 10 14.12 33.59 -37.79
N GLU A 11 12.88 33.22 -37.43
CA GLU A 11 11.78 34.21 -37.32
C GLU A 11 10.43 33.62 -37.81
N GLN A 12 9.55 33.37 -36.85
CA GLN A 12 8.10 33.57 -36.83
C GLN A 12 7.25 33.33 -38.10
N HIS A 13 6.21 32.50 -37.93
CA HIS A 13 4.86 33.03 -38.11
C HIS A 13 3.88 32.50 -37.06
N ALA A 14 3.38 33.46 -36.29
CA ALA A 14 2.23 33.37 -35.42
C ALA A 14 0.92 33.51 -36.22
N ARG A 15 -0.19 33.42 -35.46
CA ARG A 15 -1.61 33.74 -35.75
C ARG A 15 -2.43 32.47 -36.02
N ASP A 16 -3.62 32.28 -35.45
CA ASP A 16 -4.58 33.20 -34.82
C ASP A 16 -5.53 32.34 -33.97
N ARG A 17 -5.64 32.57 -32.65
CA ARG A 17 -6.74 33.28 -31.96
C ARG A 17 -8.16 32.82 -32.31
N GLY A 18 -8.88 32.44 -31.26
CA GLY A 18 -10.32 32.25 -31.27
C GLY A 18 -10.84 31.96 -29.87
N ARG A 19 -10.46 32.80 -28.90
CA ARG A 19 -11.05 32.90 -27.58
C ARG A 19 -12.28 33.80 -27.73
N ASP A 20 -13.41 33.42 -27.13
CA ASP A 20 -14.47 34.29 -26.57
C ASP A 20 -15.76 33.45 -26.44
N ARG A 21 -16.61 33.57 -25.42
CA ARG A 21 -16.60 34.34 -24.18
C ARG A 21 -17.83 33.90 -23.36
N ALA A 22 -17.60 33.81 -22.06
CA ALA A 22 -18.49 33.89 -20.90
C ALA A 22 -20.03 33.97 -21.05
N ALA A 23 -20.68 33.12 -20.25
CA ALA A 23 -21.72 33.42 -19.26
C ALA A 23 -23.03 34.11 -19.69
N LEU A 24 -24.17 33.45 -19.42
CA LEU A 24 -25.14 33.99 -18.46
C LEU A 24 -26.18 32.94 -18.01
N LEU A 25 -26.40 32.96 -16.70
CA LEU A 25 -27.49 32.38 -15.92
C LEU A 25 -28.87 32.52 -16.59
N HIS A 26 -29.65 31.44 -16.63
CA HIS A 26 -31.10 31.51 -16.41
C HIS A 26 -31.55 30.26 -15.63
N HIS A 27 -32.16 30.58 -14.49
CA HIS A 27 -32.94 29.77 -13.61
C HIS A 27 -34.21 29.33 -14.35
N ASP A 28 -34.45 28.03 -14.50
CA ASP A 28 -35.76 27.43 -14.21
C ASP A 28 -35.65 25.90 -14.15
N SER A 29 -36.09 25.37 -13.02
CA SER A 29 -36.23 23.95 -12.73
C SER A 29 -37.67 23.55 -13.07
N PRO A 30 -37.89 22.41 -13.73
CA PRO A 30 -39.01 21.58 -13.32
C PRO A 30 -38.54 20.21 -12.85
N ALA A 31 -38.78 19.99 -11.57
CA ALA A 31 -38.80 18.69 -10.94
C ALA A 31 -39.76 17.76 -11.71
N THR A 32 -39.22 16.70 -12.31
CA THR A 32 -39.98 15.48 -12.56
C THR A 32 -39.50 14.44 -11.57
N ALA A 33 -40.18 14.42 -10.43
CA ALA A 33 -40.18 13.30 -9.51
C ALA A 33 -40.63 12.06 -10.29
N THR A 34 -39.70 11.14 -10.54
CA THR A 34 -40.04 9.74 -10.76
C THR A 34 -39.63 9.03 -9.50
N GLU A 35 -40.61 8.88 -8.61
CA GLU A 35 -40.59 7.93 -7.52
C GLU A 35 -40.47 6.53 -8.13
N ALA A 36 -39.24 6.09 -8.38
CA ALA A 36 -38.94 4.67 -8.47
C ALA A 36 -38.90 4.15 -7.03
N THR A 37 -40.11 3.88 -6.54
CA THR A 37 -40.46 2.78 -5.64
C THR A 37 -39.26 2.00 -5.13
N GLY A 38 -39.03 2.11 -3.82
CA GLY A 38 -38.22 1.17 -3.09
C GLY A 38 -38.60 -0.25 -3.48
N SER A 39 -37.72 -0.91 -4.23
CA SER A 39 -37.72 -2.36 -4.32
C SER A 39 -37.07 -2.88 -3.05
N THR A 40 -37.84 -2.77 -1.96
CA THR A 40 -37.75 -3.68 -0.84
C THR A 40 -37.98 -5.07 -1.42
N THR A 41 -36.91 -5.73 -1.84
CA THR A 41 -36.89 -7.19 -1.94
C THR A 41 -36.81 -7.70 -0.50
N ALA A 42 -37.91 -7.54 0.22
CA ALA A 42 -38.33 -8.47 1.24
C ALA A 42 -38.87 -9.68 0.47
N ALA A 43 -37.98 -10.60 0.12
CA ALA A 43 -38.33 -11.90 -0.42
C ALA A 43 -37.58 -12.95 0.38
N ALA A 44 -38.37 -13.76 1.08
CA ALA A 44 -38.00 -14.95 1.83
C ALA A 44 -36.98 -14.73 2.97
N ALA A 45 -37.51 -14.36 4.15
CA ALA A 45 -36.96 -14.93 5.37
C ALA A 45 -37.25 -16.45 5.29
N GLU A 46 -36.34 -17.20 4.66
CA GLU A 46 -36.08 -18.52 5.19
C GLU A 46 -35.69 -18.29 6.66
N GLU A 47 -36.29 -19.06 7.56
CA GLU A 47 -35.88 -19.12 8.96
C GLU A 47 -34.47 -19.74 9.00
N GLU A 48 -33.47 -19.02 8.49
CA GLU A 48 -32.08 -19.36 8.71
C GLU A 48 -31.85 -19.24 10.21
N ASP A 49 -31.41 -20.34 10.81
CA ASP A 49 -30.95 -20.35 12.18
C ASP A 49 -30.01 -19.15 12.38
N PRO A 50 -30.32 -18.22 13.31
CA PRO A 50 -29.52 -17.01 13.50
C PRO A 50 -28.04 -17.31 13.72
N GLU A 51 -27.72 -18.48 14.30
CA GLU A 51 -26.35 -18.96 14.50
C GLU A 51 -25.67 -19.34 13.16
N GLU A 52 -26.36 -20.04 12.27
CA GLU A 52 -25.84 -20.39 10.93
C GLU A 52 -25.62 -19.13 10.07
N ALA A 53 -26.55 -18.17 10.14
CA ALA A 53 -26.43 -16.89 9.47
C ALA A 53 -25.24 -16.07 10.00
N GLU A 54 -24.95 -16.14 11.31
CA GLU A 54 -23.78 -15.52 11.94
C GLU A 54 -22.48 -16.18 11.49
N ALA A 55 -22.39 -17.51 11.52
CA ALA A 55 -21.23 -18.24 11.04
C ALA A 55 -20.92 -17.89 9.58
N ALA A 56 -21.94 -17.83 8.72
CA ALA A 56 -21.79 -17.45 7.32
C ALA A 56 -21.29 -16.00 7.15
N ARG A 57 -21.80 -15.04 7.97
CA ARG A 57 -21.28 -13.65 7.99
C ARG A 57 -19.81 -13.61 8.41
N THR A 58 -19.43 -14.37 9.43
CA THR A 58 -18.05 -14.44 9.92
C THR A 58 -17.09 -14.96 8.86
N VAL A 59 -17.46 -16.02 8.13
CA VAL A 59 -16.66 -16.54 7.01
C VAL A 59 -16.49 -15.48 5.90
N ARG A 60 -17.57 -14.76 5.55
CA ARG A 60 -17.50 -13.69 4.53
C ARG A 60 -16.59 -12.55 4.97
N ALA A 61 -16.67 -12.14 6.24
CA ALA A 61 -15.83 -11.09 6.81
C ALA A 61 -14.34 -11.44 6.75
N ARG A 62 -13.97 -12.67 7.14
CA ARG A 62 -12.60 -13.21 6.99
C ARG A 62 -12.10 -13.09 5.56
N GLY A 63 -12.92 -13.47 4.58
CA GLY A 63 -12.58 -13.32 3.17
C GLY A 63 -12.35 -11.87 2.73
N VAL A 64 -13.04 -10.89 3.32
CA VAL A 64 -12.79 -9.45 3.07
C VAL A 64 -11.42 -9.04 3.60
N TYR A 65 -11.09 -9.39 4.86
CA TYR A 65 -9.79 -9.09 5.44
C TYR A 65 -8.64 -9.70 4.65
N GLU A 66 -8.76 -10.95 4.21
CA GLU A 66 -7.75 -11.62 3.40
C GLU A 66 -7.52 -10.92 2.05
N ARG A 67 -8.60 -10.55 1.35
CA ARG A 67 -8.51 -9.82 0.08
C ARG A 67 -7.90 -8.44 0.27
N ALA A 68 -8.30 -7.72 1.31
CA ALA A 68 -7.74 -6.41 1.62
C ALA A 68 -6.24 -6.51 1.94
N LEU A 69 -5.84 -7.49 2.76
CA LEU A 69 -4.43 -7.72 3.11
C LEU A 69 -3.58 -8.02 1.88
N ARG A 70 -4.10 -8.86 0.98
CA ARG A 70 -3.45 -9.17 -0.30
C ARG A 70 -3.33 -7.93 -1.19
N SER A 71 -4.42 -7.16 -1.32
CA SER A 71 -4.45 -5.95 -2.14
C SER A 71 -3.42 -4.92 -1.64
N LEU A 72 -3.39 -4.63 -0.35
CA LEU A 72 -2.42 -3.69 0.23
C LEU A 72 -0.99 -4.15 -0.05
N LYS A 73 -0.71 -5.45 0.13
CA LYS A 73 0.60 -6.02 -0.16
C LYS A 73 1.02 -5.89 -1.63
N GLU A 74 0.11 -6.14 -2.56
CA GLU A 74 0.42 -6.21 -4.00
C GLU A 74 0.40 -4.84 -4.69
N THR A 75 -0.47 -3.94 -4.25
CA THR A 75 -0.73 -2.65 -4.93
C THR A 75 -0.10 -1.46 -4.23
N GLN A 76 0.14 -1.55 -2.91
CA GLN A 76 0.61 -0.45 -2.07
C GLN A 76 1.62 -0.97 -1.04
N SER A 77 2.74 -1.51 -1.52
CA SER A 77 3.73 -2.20 -0.65
C SER A 77 4.35 -1.30 0.44
N ASP A 78 4.29 0.01 0.26
CA ASP A 78 4.74 1.05 1.19
C ASP A 78 3.67 1.46 2.22
N ALA A 79 2.39 1.11 2.01
CA ALA A 79 1.26 1.33 2.91
C ALA A 79 1.27 0.32 4.10
N LYS A 80 2.41 0.30 4.80
CA LYS A 80 2.68 -0.65 5.88
C LYS A 80 1.86 -0.35 7.12
N GLU A 81 1.58 0.92 7.41
CA GLU A 81 0.77 1.35 8.55
C GLU A 81 -0.69 0.91 8.38
N GLU A 82 -1.26 1.11 7.21
CA GLU A 82 -2.60 0.68 6.83
C GLU A 82 -2.73 -0.84 6.93
N ARG A 83 -1.69 -1.57 6.53
CA ARG A 83 -1.62 -3.02 6.67
C ARG A 83 -1.58 -3.45 8.15
N VAL A 84 -0.92 -2.70 9.03
CA VAL A 84 -0.94 -2.94 10.48
C VAL A 84 -2.36 -2.72 11.01
N MET A 85 -2.97 -1.58 10.70
CA MET A 85 -4.32 -1.23 11.15
C MET A 85 -5.36 -2.27 10.71
N LEU A 86 -5.23 -2.78 9.49
CA LEU A 86 -6.08 -3.86 8.99
C LEU A 86 -5.94 -5.15 9.82
N LEU A 87 -4.72 -5.55 10.16
CA LEU A 87 -4.47 -6.75 10.97
C LEU A 87 -4.93 -6.57 12.42
N GLU A 88 -4.81 -5.37 12.99
CA GLU A 88 -5.35 -5.04 14.31
C GLU A 88 -6.88 -5.12 14.30
N ALA A 89 -7.54 -4.55 13.29
CA ALA A 89 -8.98 -4.64 13.13
C ALA A 89 -9.44 -6.09 12.93
N TRP A 90 -8.70 -6.91 12.17
CA TRP A 90 -9.01 -8.33 12.00
C TRP A 90 -8.85 -9.10 13.31
N ARG A 91 -7.75 -8.89 14.05
CA ARG A 91 -7.54 -9.52 15.35
C ARG A 91 -8.67 -9.19 16.32
N ALA A 92 -9.04 -7.91 16.42
CA ALA A 92 -10.15 -7.45 17.26
C ALA A 92 -11.50 -8.03 16.82
N PHE A 93 -11.73 -8.17 15.52
CA PHE A 93 -12.91 -8.85 14.98
C PHE A 93 -12.97 -10.32 15.42
N GLU A 94 -11.88 -11.08 15.32
CA GLU A 94 -11.85 -12.49 15.74
C GLU A 94 -12.06 -12.65 17.25
N GLU A 95 -11.51 -11.72 18.05
CA GLU A 95 -11.78 -11.65 19.49
C GLU A 95 -13.26 -11.36 19.78
N ALA A 96 -13.88 -10.44 19.03
CA ALA A 96 -15.26 -10.02 19.23
C ALA A 96 -16.30 -11.10 18.87
N VAL A 97 -16.05 -11.90 17.83
CA VAL A 97 -16.93 -13.02 17.44
C VAL A 97 -16.65 -14.31 18.23
N GLY A 98 -15.71 -14.28 19.19
CA GLY A 98 -15.41 -15.43 20.03
C GLY A 98 -14.73 -16.59 19.30
N SER A 99 -13.91 -16.29 18.28
CA SER A 99 -13.20 -17.32 17.51
C SER A 99 -12.20 -18.11 18.36
N ASP A 100 -11.88 -19.33 17.90
CA ASP A 100 -10.86 -20.15 18.53
C ASP A 100 -9.51 -19.41 18.66
N PRO A 101 -8.76 -19.63 19.74
CA PRO A 101 -7.44 -19.02 19.95
C PRO A 101 -6.46 -19.28 18.79
N ASP A 102 -6.59 -20.42 18.12
CA ASP A 102 -5.77 -20.77 16.96
C ASP A 102 -6.05 -19.85 15.75
N VAL A 103 -7.28 -19.38 15.58
CA VAL A 103 -7.65 -18.44 14.51
C VAL A 103 -7.07 -17.06 14.81
N ILE A 104 -7.24 -16.57 16.04
CA ILE A 104 -6.63 -15.31 16.50
C ILE A 104 -5.10 -15.38 16.35
N GLY A 105 -4.50 -16.48 16.77
CA GLY A 105 -3.06 -16.73 16.66
C GLY A 105 -2.55 -16.76 15.22
N LYS A 106 -3.37 -17.13 14.22
CA LYS A 106 -3.00 -17.02 12.80
C LYS A 106 -2.90 -15.57 12.34
N VAL A 107 -3.77 -14.68 12.84
CA VAL A 107 -3.72 -13.24 12.55
C VAL A 107 -2.52 -12.60 13.26
N GLU A 108 -2.30 -12.93 14.53
CA GLU A 108 -1.14 -12.46 15.30
C GLU A 108 0.20 -12.81 14.64
N LYS A 109 0.32 -14.03 14.08
CA LYS A 109 1.52 -14.45 13.34
C LYS A 109 1.81 -13.62 12.08
N LYS A 110 0.85 -12.82 11.61
CA LYS A 110 1.03 -11.90 10.46
C LYS A 110 1.46 -10.50 10.91
N MET A 111 1.35 -10.18 12.20
CA MET A 111 1.66 -8.85 12.72
C MET A 111 3.12 -8.48 12.50
N PRO A 112 3.41 -7.24 12.06
CA PRO A 112 4.77 -6.79 11.87
C PRO A 112 5.43 -6.38 13.19
N ARG A 113 6.76 -6.26 13.13
CA ARG A 113 7.55 -5.65 14.19
C ARG A 113 7.79 -4.19 13.85
N ARG A 114 7.44 -3.28 14.77
CA ARG A 114 7.76 -1.86 14.65
C ARG A 114 9.24 -1.64 14.99
N VAL A 115 9.98 -1.00 14.09
CA VAL A 115 11.40 -0.66 14.25
C VAL A 115 11.61 0.82 14.03
N LYS A 116 12.58 1.40 14.73
CA LYS A 116 12.97 2.80 14.55
C LYS A 116 14.14 2.87 13.57
N ARG A 117 14.03 3.68 12.52
CA ARG A 117 15.04 3.87 11.48
C ARG A 117 15.43 5.33 11.36
N LYS A 118 16.60 5.57 10.77
CA LYS A 118 17.12 6.90 10.43
C LYS A 118 17.25 7.01 8.92
N ARG A 119 16.69 8.06 8.31
CA ARG A 119 16.90 8.38 6.89
C ARG A 119 17.60 9.72 6.76
N PRO A 120 18.54 9.89 5.82
CA PRO A 120 19.11 11.18 5.53
C PRO A 120 18.01 12.11 4.98
N ILE A 121 18.04 13.36 5.41
CA ILE A 121 17.25 14.46 4.85
C ILE A 121 18.16 15.16 3.85
N TYR A 122 17.64 15.44 2.65
CA TYR A 122 18.33 16.21 1.64
C TYR A 122 17.65 17.58 1.47
N THR A 123 18.44 18.63 1.27
CA THR A 123 17.95 19.96 0.86
C THR A 123 17.52 19.95 -0.62
N GLU A 124 16.86 21.03 -1.09
CA GLU A 124 16.54 21.20 -2.53
C GLU A 124 17.78 21.12 -3.44
N ASP A 125 18.94 21.50 -2.92
CA ASP A 125 20.23 21.42 -3.63
C ASP A 125 20.88 20.02 -3.56
N GLY A 126 20.21 19.03 -2.96
CA GLY A 126 20.71 17.66 -2.81
C GLY A 126 21.79 17.49 -1.74
N THR A 127 22.05 18.50 -0.90
CA THR A 127 23.02 18.41 0.19
C THR A 127 22.39 17.76 1.43
N PRO A 128 23.11 16.90 2.17
CA PRO A 128 22.57 16.27 3.37
C PRO A 128 22.31 17.31 4.46
N ALA A 129 21.04 17.53 4.79
CA ALA A 129 20.54 18.53 5.74
C ALA A 129 20.42 18.00 7.18
N GLY A 130 20.46 16.67 7.36
CA GLY A 130 20.26 16.03 8.65
C GLY A 130 19.84 14.57 8.53
N GLN A 131 19.39 14.00 9.65
CA GLN A 131 18.78 12.66 9.71
C GLN A 131 17.40 12.77 10.35
N GLU A 132 16.39 12.15 9.74
CA GLU A 132 15.04 12.03 10.30
C GLU A 132 14.85 10.63 10.89
N GLU A 133 14.29 10.57 12.09
CA GLU A 133 13.87 9.32 12.73
C GLU A 133 12.43 8.98 12.30
N TYR A 134 12.24 7.79 11.72
CA TYR A 134 10.93 7.29 11.31
C TYR A 134 10.69 5.88 11.86
N TYR A 135 9.43 5.52 12.00
CA TYR A 135 9.03 4.15 12.28
C TYR A 135 8.86 3.40 10.96
N ASP A 136 9.37 2.17 10.92
CA ASP A 136 9.15 1.23 9.84
C ASP A 136 8.58 -0.06 10.45
N TYR A 137 7.88 -0.82 9.62
CA TYR A 137 7.25 -2.07 10.00
C TYR A 137 7.86 -3.20 9.18
N ILE A 138 8.39 -4.22 9.85
CA ILE A 138 8.92 -5.40 9.17
C ILE A 138 7.94 -6.54 9.39
N PHE A 139 7.36 -7.01 8.29
CA PHE A 139 6.42 -8.11 8.32
C PHE A 139 7.17 -9.45 8.41
N PRO A 140 6.60 -10.48 9.06
CA PRO A 140 7.28 -11.77 9.24
C PRO A 140 7.76 -12.41 7.94
N GLU A 141 7.02 -12.21 6.85
CA GLU A 141 7.35 -12.65 5.49
C GLU A 141 8.53 -11.88 4.86
N GLU A 142 8.72 -10.61 5.22
CA GLU A 142 9.86 -9.78 4.76
C GLU A 142 11.14 -10.14 5.53
N GLN A 143 11.00 -10.64 6.77
CA GLN A 143 12.12 -11.02 7.63
C GLN A 143 12.98 -12.14 7.03
N GLY A 144 12.37 -13.07 6.27
CA GLY A 144 13.07 -14.16 5.58
C GLY A 144 13.82 -13.72 4.31
N ALA A 145 13.53 -12.54 3.78
CA ALA A 145 14.19 -11.97 2.61
C ALA A 145 15.43 -11.11 2.96
N VAL A 146 15.69 -10.88 4.26
CA VAL A 146 16.92 -10.22 4.72
C VAL A 146 18.10 -11.12 4.34
N PRO A 147 19.11 -10.63 3.58
CA PRO A 147 20.12 -11.49 2.97
C PRO A 147 20.83 -12.33 4.01
N ASN A 148 20.88 -13.64 3.75
CA ASN A 148 21.49 -14.68 4.58
C ASN A 148 22.93 -14.30 4.99
N LEU A 149 23.07 -13.60 6.12
CA LEU A 149 24.36 -13.20 6.71
C LEU A 149 25.30 -14.41 6.89
N LYS A 150 24.71 -15.59 7.07
CA LYS A 150 25.39 -16.89 7.14
C LYS A 150 26.26 -17.23 5.90
N ILE A 151 25.87 -16.77 4.71
CA ILE A 151 26.64 -17.02 3.48
C ILE A 151 27.90 -16.14 3.47
N LEU A 152 27.78 -14.89 3.91
CA LEU A 152 28.92 -13.98 4.04
C LEU A 152 29.89 -14.43 5.14
N GLU A 153 29.36 -14.93 6.26
CA GLU A 153 30.17 -15.55 7.31
C GLU A 153 30.91 -16.82 6.82
N ALA A 154 30.25 -17.66 6.02
CA ALA A 154 30.89 -18.84 5.42
C ALA A 154 31.97 -18.44 4.39
N ALA A 155 31.74 -17.42 3.58
CA ALA A 155 32.72 -16.87 2.66
C ALA A 155 33.94 -16.27 3.40
N TYR A 156 33.71 -15.58 4.51
CA TYR A 156 34.79 -15.05 5.36
C TYR A 156 35.62 -16.18 5.98
N LYS A 157 34.98 -17.25 6.47
CA LYS A 157 35.66 -18.45 6.99
C LYS A 157 36.48 -19.16 5.91
N TRP A 158 35.95 -19.28 4.70
CA TRP A 158 36.68 -19.88 3.57
C TRP A 158 37.90 -19.05 3.15
N LYS A 159 37.77 -17.72 3.14
CA LYS A 159 38.89 -16.81 2.86
C LYS A 159 39.98 -16.93 3.92
N ARG A 160 39.63 -16.93 5.22
CA ARG A 160 40.59 -17.11 6.32
C ARG A 160 41.37 -18.43 6.25
N GLN A 161 40.70 -19.52 5.86
CA GLN A 161 41.35 -20.83 5.67
C GLN A 161 42.28 -20.85 4.44
N LYS A 162 42.07 -19.97 3.45
CA LYS A 162 42.89 -19.86 2.25
C LYS A 162 44.08 -18.91 2.40
N THR A 163 44.00 -17.93 3.30
CA THR A 163 45.07 -16.92 3.51
C THR A 163 46.04 -17.27 4.63
N GLY A 164 45.83 -18.33 5.40
CA GLY A 164 46.84 -18.83 6.34
C GLY A 164 47.22 -17.83 7.43
N ASP A 165 46.27 -17.05 7.96
CA ASP A 165 46.47 -16.34 9.23
C ASP A 165 46.33 -17.33 10.40
N ASP A 166 47.27 -18.27 10.48
CA ASP A 166 47.78 -18.86 11.71
C ASP A 166 49.16 -18.21 11.95
N GLU A 167 49.18 -16.96 12.40
CA GLU A 167 50.32 -16.42 13.14
C GLU A 167 49.83 -15.99 14.54
N ALA A 168 50.27 -16.78 15.53
CA ALA A 168 50.33 -16.56 16.98
C ALA A 168 49.01 -16.54 17.80
#